data_AF-A0A2V2GHB3-F1
#
_entry.id   AF-A0A2V2GHB3-F1
#
_cell.length_a   1.000
_cell.length_b   1.000
_cell.length_c   1.000
_cell.angle_alpha   90.00
_cell.angle_beta   90.00
_cell.angle_gamma   90.00
#
_symmetry.space_group_name_H-M   'P 1'
#
loop_
_entity.id
_entity.type
_entity.pdbx_description
1 polymer ?
#
loop_
_entity_poly.entity_id
_entity_poly.type
_entity_poly.pdbx_seq_one_letter_code
_entity_poly.pdbx_strand_id
1 'polypeptide(L)'
;MAEAIQSLDFSELDAMMNGCDEAVVILGINYFTRRLSKMVLSYNSRDVSFEEVVCGAGQIVKYSNFAITRAFVYKIDREKHVRHLDYIRFNSIYLKDMPGFVPGEYTHDCRCKKKAL
;
A
#
# COMPACT_ATOMS: atom_id res chain seq x y z
N MET A 1 -3.19 -5.45 21.40
CA MET A 1 -1.72 -5.30 21.48
C MET A 1 -1.20 -5.89 20.19
N ALA A 2 -0.81 -5.06 19.21
CA ALA A 2 -0.30 -5.56 17.93
C ALA A 2 1.18 -5.86 18.12
N GLU A 3 1.52 -7.14 18.22
CA GLU A 3 2.92 -7.56 18.28
C GLU A 3 3.59 -7.19 16.96
N ALA A 4 4.58 -6.29 17.05
CA ALA A 4 5.48 -6.06 15.95
C ALA A 4 6.21 -7.37 15.67
N ILE A 5 5.88 -8.01 14.55
CA ILE A 5 6.53 -9.21 14.04
C ILE A 5 8.00 -8.85 13.78
N GLN A 6 8.86 -8.99 14.79
CA GLN A 6 10.28 -8.64 14.74
C GLN A 6 11.19 -9.81 14.36
N SER A 7 10.61 -10.93 13.91
CA SER A 7 11.36 -11.97 13.20
C SER A 7 10.44 -12.71 12.25
N LEU A 8 10.14 -12.10 11.09
CA LEU A 8 9.55 -12.85 9.99
C LEU A 8 10.64 -13.79 9.45
N ASP A 9 10.47 -15.10 9.67
CA ASP A 9 11.24 -16.09 8.94
C ASP A 9 10.77 -16.09 7.48
N PHE A 10 11.66 -15.71 6.58
CA PHE A 10 11.37 -15.67 5.15
C PHE A 10 11.12 -17.08 4.56
N SER A 11 11.44 -18.15 5.29
CA SER A 11 11.10 -19.51 4.91
C SER A 11 9.58 -19.78 4.98
N GLU A 12 8.88 -19.08 5.88
CA GLU A 12 7.43 -19.20 6.06
C GLU A 12 6.64 -18.34 5.08
N LEU A 13 7.31 -17.41 4.38
CA LEU A 13 6.69 -16.45 3.48
C LEU A 13 5.96 -17.16 2.32
N ASP A 14 6.52 -18.26 1.80
CA ASP A 14 5.84 -19.07 0.79
C ASP A 14 4.56 -19.73 1.33
N ALA A 15 4.56 -20.15 2.60
CA ALA A 15 3.39 -20.73 3.26
C ALA A 15 2.34 -19.67 3.61
N MET A 16 2.76 -18.47 4.03
CA MET A 16 1.87 -17.33 4.28
C MET A 16 1.21 -16.81 2.98
N MET A 17 1.95 -16.87 1.87
CA MET A 17 1.42 -16.52 0.55
C MET A 17 0.53 -17.63 -0.02
N ASN A 18 0.73 -18.89 0.38
CA ASN A 18 -0.11 -20.02 -0.03
C ASN A 18 -1.52 -19.88 0.58
N GLY A 19 -2.46 -19.41 -0.24
CA GLY A 19 -3.86 -19.19 0.15
C GLY A 19 -4.34 -17.76 -0.09
N CYS A 20 -3.44 -16.81 -0.33
CA CYS A 20 -3.81 -15.48 -0.79
C CYS A 20 -4.22 -15.53 -2.26
N ASP A 21 -5.35 -14.91 -2.59
CA ASP A 21 -5.87 -14.80 -3.95
C ASP A 21 -5.98 -13.34 -4.44
N GLU A 22 -5.69 -12.36 -3.56
CA GLU A 22 -5.65 -10.94 -3.90
C GLU A 22 -4.47 -10.24 -3.22
N ALA A 23 -4.03 -9.12 -3.81
CA ALA A 23 -3.00 -8.27 -3.22
C ALA A 23 -3.19 -6.79 -3.55
N VAL A 24 -2.90 -5.95 -2.56
CA VAL A 24 -2.72 -4.51 -2.73
C VAL A 24 -1.23 -4.18 -2.69
N VAL A 25 -0.74 -3.59 -3.77
CA VAL A 25 0.64 -3.12 -3.88
C VAL A 25 0.63 -1.60 -3.80
N ILE A 26 1.37 -1.04 -2.84
CA ILE A 26 1.56 0.39 -2.69
C ILE A 26 2.98 0.72 -3.08
N LEU A 27 3.11 1.56 -4.10
CA LEU A 27 4.37 2.19 -4.46
C LEU A 27 4.42 3.57 -3.81
N GLY A 28 5.51 3.89 -3.14
CA GLY A 28 5.70 5.15 -2.45
C GLY A 28 7.09 5.71 -2.63
N ILE A 29 7.21 7.02 -2.79
CA ILE A 29 8.51 7.70 -2.75
C ILE A 29 8.82 8.03 -1.31
N ASN A 30 9.90 7.48 -0.77
CA ASN A 30 10.35 7.81 0.58
C ASN A 30 10.79 9.29 0.64
N TYR A 31 10.25 10.01 1.62
CA TYR A 31 10.47 11.43 1.83
C TYR A 31 11.94 11.77 2.15
N PHE A 32 12.61 10.93 2.94
CA PHE A 32 13.99 11.17 3.36
C PHE A 32 14.99 10.72 2.31
N THR A 33 14.85 9.49 1.80
CA THR A 33 15.83 8.91 0.88
C THR A 33 15.58 9.28 -0.58
N ARG A 34 14.39 9.80 -0.90
CA ARG A 34 13.90 10.06 -2.25
C ARG A 34 13.85 8.82 -3.16
N ARG A 35 14.00 7.63 -2.60
CA ARG A 35 13.94 6.36 -3.34
C ARG A 35 12.50 5.85 -3.44
N LEU A 36 12.22 5.17 -4.53
CA LEU A 36 10.99 4.38 -4.68
C LEU A 36 11.04 3.19 -3.72
N SER A 37 9.95 2.94 -3.03
CA SER A 37 9.74 1.82 -2.12
C SER A 37 8.42 1.15 -2.43
N LYS A 38 8.31 -0.14 -2.11
CA LYS A 38 7.12 -0.95 -2.33
C LYS A 38 6.65 -1.55 -1.02
N MET A 39 5.36 -1.53 -0.80
CA MET A 39 4.66 -2.29 0.23
C MET A 39 3.68 -3.23 -0.46
N VAL A 40 3.62 -4.48 -0.02
CA VAL A 40 2.71 -5.49 -0.58
C VAL A 40 1.89 -6.06 0.56
N LEU A 41 0.58 -6.09 0.36
CA LEU A 41 -0.39 -6.64 1.28
C LEU A 41 -1.18 -7.70 0.51
N SER A 42 -0.86 -8.97 0.72
CA SER A 42 -1.61 -10.10 0.16
C SER A 42 -2.64 -10.60 1.17
N TYR A 43 -3.80 -11.02 0.67
CA TYR A 43 -4.88 -11.53 1.52
C TYR A 43 -5.71 -12.57 0.76
N ASN A 44 -6.46 -13.36 1.53
CA ASN A 44 -7.50 -14.24 1.01
C ASN A 44 -8.83 -13.50 1.06
N SER A 45 -9.43 -13.27 -0.10
CA SER A 45 -10.71 -12.56 -0.28
C SER A 45 -11.89 -13.23 0.42
N ARG A 46 -11.75 -14.50 0.85
CA ARG A 46 -12.76 -15.22 1.64
C ARG A 46 -12.71 -14.90 3.13
N ASP A 47 -11.54 -14.51 3.63
CA ASP A 47 -11.29 -14.31 5.06
C ASP A 47 -11.29 -12.82 5.43
N VAL A 48 -10.84 -11.96 4.51
CA VAL A 48 -10.71 -10.51 4.72
C VAL A 48 -11.30 -9.76 3.53
N SER A 49 -12.11 -8.74 3.80
CA SER A 49 -12.69 -7.89 2.76
C SER A 49 -11.68 -6.89 2.21
N PHE A 50 -11.89 -6.48 0.95
CA PHE A 50 -11.04 -5.47 0.30
C PHE A 50 -11.03 -4.14 1.07
N GLU A 51 -12.19 -3.72 1.60
CA GLU A 51 -12.35 -2.48 2.35
C GLU A 51 -11.50 -2.47 3.63
N GLU A 52 -11.45 -3.58 4.36
CA GLU A 52 -10.63 -3.73 5.56
C GLU A 52 -9.14 -3.61 5.23
N VAL A 53 -8.69 -4.27 4.15
CA VAL A 53 -7.30 -4.20 3.69
C VAL A 53 -6.93 -2.77 3.31
N VAL A 54 -7.76 -2.09 2.52
CA VAL A 54 -7.49 -0.71 2.09
C VAL A 54 -7.50 0.27 3.28
N CYS A 55 -8.42 0.10 4.23
CA CYS A 55 -8.46 0.90 5.45
C CYS A 55 -7.18 0.73 6.29
N GLY A 56 -6.76 -0.51 6.51
CA GLY A 56 -5.52 -0.83 7.21
C GLY A 56 -4.29 -0.27 6.50
N ALA A 57 -4.21 -0.47 5.19
CA ALA A 57 -3.12 0.03 4.35
C ALA A 57 -3.01 1.57 4.41
N GLY A 58 -4.15 2.26 4.39
CA GLY A 58 -4.21 3.71 4.54
C GLY A 58 -3.63 4.20 5.87
N GLN A 59 -3.89 3.50 6.97
CA GLN A 59 -3.28 3.81 8.27
C GLN A 59 -1.76 3.60 8.23
N ILE A 60 -1.29 2.45 7.73
CA ILE A 60 0.15 2.15 7.65
C ILE A 60 0.88 3.22 6.82
N VAL A 61 0.31 3.59 5.66
CA VAL A 61 0.86 4.64 4.79
C VAL A 61 0.94 5.99 5.50
N LYS A 62 -0.08 6.36 6.28
CA LYS A 62 -0.11 7.63 7.02
C LYS A 62 1.02 7.74 8.05
N TYR A 63 1.38 6.62 8.69
CA TYR A 63 2.51 6.57 9.64
C TYR A 63 3.86 6.28 8.97
N SER A 64 3.87 6.04 7.65
CA SER A 64 5.09 5.79 6.90
C SER A 64 5.87 7.07 6.57
N ASN A 65 7.07 6.86 6.02
CA ASN A 65 7.91 7.95 5.52
C ASN A 65 7.66 8.29 4.05
N PHE A 66 6.52 7.92 3.47
CA PHE A 66 6.23 8.28 2.07
C PHE A 66 5.82 9.74 1.92
N ALA A 67 6.33 10.38 0.86
CA ALA A 67 5.93 11.71 0.42
C ALA A 67 4.72 11.64 -0.51
N ILE A 68 4.73 10.69 -1.43
CA ILE A 68 3.64 10.38 -2.35
C ILE A 68 3.50 8.87 -2.46
N THR A 69 2.28 8.38 -2.57
CA THR A 69 1.98 6.95 -2.77
C THR A 69 0.95 6.74 -3.85
N ARG A 70 0.92 5.54 -4.42
CA ARG A 70 -0.17 5.04 -5.26
C ARG A 70 -0.36 3.55 -5.03
N ALA A 71 -1.63 3.12 -4.95
CA ALA A 71 -2.00 1.74 -4.77
C ALA A 71 -2.45 1.10 -6.10
N PHE A 72 -2.19 -0.20 -6.21
CA PHE A 72 -2.55 -1.06 -7.33
C PHE A 72 -3.11 -2.38 -6.77
N VAL A 73 -4.13 -2.93 -7.41
CA VAL A 73 -4.79 -4.15 -6.94
C VAL A 73 -4.54 -5.27 -7.92
N TYR A 74 -4.22 -6.45 -7.39
CA TYR A 74 -3.92 -7.63 -8.17
C TYR A 74 -4.74 -8.80 -7.69
N LYS A 75 -5.05 -9.68 -8.64
CA LYS A 75 -5.54 -11.03 -8.35
C LYS A 75 -4.41 -12.03 -8.55
N ILE A 76 -4.33 -13.00 -7.65
CA ILE A 76 -3.36 -14.08 -7.65
C ILE A 76 -4.12 -15.37 -7.93
N ASP A 77 -3.73 -16.11 -8.96
CA ASP A 77 -4.34 -17.40 -9.24
C ASP A 77 -3.70 -18.54 -8.45
N ARG A 78 -4.25 -19.76 -8.61
CA ARG A 78 -3.75 -20.95 -7.91
C ARG A 78 -2.32 -21.35 -8.32
N GLU A 79 -1.87 -20.92 -9.48
CA GLU A 79 -0.52 -21.15 -10.01
C GLU A 79 0.44 -20.00 -9.64
N LYS A 80 0.00 -19.08 -8.78
CA LYS A 80 0.72 -17.87 -8.34
C LYS A 80 0.97 -16.86 -9.48
N HIS A 81 0.26 -16.95 -10.60
CA HIS A 81 0.28 -15.88 -11.60
C HIS A 81 -0.50 -14.68 -11.10
N VAL A 82 0.01 -13.49 -11.41
CA VAL A 82 -0.50 -12.22 -10.90
C VAL A 82 -1.10 -11.42 -12.04
N ARG A 83 -2.35 -10.98 -11.88
CA ARG A 83 -3.07 -10.15 -12.84
C ARG A 83 -3.49 -8.83 -12.20
N HIS A 84 -3.09 -7.71 -12.80
CA HIS A 84 -3.52 -6.39 -12.36
C HIS A 84 -5.01 -6.16 -12.65
N LEU A 85 -5.72 -5.52 -11.71
CA LEU A 85 -7.14 -5.19 -11.83
C LEU A 85 -7.30 -3.71 -12.21
N ASP A 86 -7.04 -3.39 -13.49
CA ASP A 86 -7.02 -2.00 -14.01
C ASP A 86 -8.33 -1.21 -13.86
N TYR A 87 -9.45 -1.91 -13.64
CA TYR A 87 -10.75 -1.29 -13.41
C TYR A 87 -10.85 -0.65 -12.00
N ILE A 88 -9.98 -1.03 -11.07
CA ILE A 88 -9.87 -0.41 -9.74
C ILE A 88 -8.74 0.62 -9.79
N ARG A 89 -9.10 1.90 -9.89
CA ARG A 89 -8.13 2.98 -10.00
C ARG A 89 -8.05 3.81 -8.73
N PHE A 90 -6.86 3.86 -8.14
CA PHE A 90 -6.54 4.76 -7.05
C PHE A 90 -5.83 6.02 -7.56
N ASN A 91 -6.25 7.15 -7.02
CA ASN A 91 -5.50 8.40 -7.11
C ASN A 91 -4.19 8.26 -6.31
N SER A 92 -3.16 8.95 -6.77
CA SER A 92 -1.95 9.12 -5.99
C SER A 92 -2.27 9.95 -4.74
N ILE A 93 -1.74 9.57 -3.58
CA ILE A 93 -1.93 10.32 -2.32
C ILE A 93 -0.66 11.09 -2.02
N TYR A 94 -0.76 12.41 -1.96
CA TYR A 94 0.37 13.28 -1.65
C TYR A 94 0.32 13.71 -0.19
N LEU A 95 1.32 13.29 0.58
CA LEU A 95 1.31 13.33 2.05
C LEU A 95 2.29 14.36 2.62
N LYS A 96 3.43 14.60 1.96
CA LYS A 96 4.49 15.50 2.42
C LYS A 96 5.12 16.23 1.25
N ASP A 97 5.55 17.47 1.46
CA ASP A 97 6.17 18.28 0.41
C ASP A 97 7.33 17.58 -0.29
N MET A 98 7.33 17.61 -1.62
CA MET A 98 8.39 17.07 -2.44
C MET A 98 8.86 18.14 -3.42
N PRO A 99 10.14 18.57 -3.35
CA PRO A 99 10.67 19.57 -4.27
C PRO A 99 10.44 19.19 -5.73
N GLY A 100 9.91 20.13 -6.51
CA GLY A 100 9.63 19.94 -7.94
C GLY A 100 8.38 19.09 -8.26
N PHE A 101 7.65 18.60 -7.26
CA PHE A 101 6.41 17.87 -7.48
C PHE A 101 5.19 18.78 -7.35
N VAL A 102 4.35 18.80 -8.39
CA VAL A 102 3.08 19.53 -8.42
C VAL A 102 1.94 18.51 -8.60
N PRO A 103 0.94 18.46 -7.69
CA PRO A 103 -0.20 17.57 -7.83
C PRO A 103 -0.98 17.82 -9.13
N GLY A 104 -1.21 16.76 -9.90
CA GLY A 104 -2.09 16.79 -11.07
C GLY A 104 -3.50 16.26 -10.79
N GLU A 105 -4.31 16.10 -11.83
CA GLU A 105 -5.71 15.63 -11.78
C GLU A 105 -5.91 14.32 -11.00
N TYR A 106 -4.97 13.38 -11.11
CA TYR A 106 -5.03 12.07 -10.45
C TYR A 106 -4.30 12.03 -9.10
N THR A 107 -4.07 13.18 -8.48
CA THR A 107 -3.38 13.28 -7.18
C THR A 107 -4.30 13.91 -6.14
N HIS A 108 -4.56 13.16 -5.08
CA HIS A 108 -5.26 13.67 -3.91
C HIS A 108 -4.24 14.26 -2.92
N ASP A 109 -4.30 15.58 -2.73
CA ASP A 109 -3.40 16.30 -1.82
C ASP A 109 -3.89 16.22 -0.37
N CYS A 110 -3.15 15.48 0.45
CA CYS A 110 -3.43 15.26 1.87
C CYS A 110 -2.45 15.99 2.79
N ARG A 111 -1.56 16.83 2.27
CA ARG A 111 -0.61 17.61 3.09
C ARG A 111 -1.33 18.56 4.06
N CYS A 112 -2.55 18.98 3.71
CA CYS A 112 -3.31 20.05 4.38
C CYS A 112 -4.28 19.55 5.47
N LYS A 113 -3.90 18.56 6.30
CA LYS A 113 -4.59 18.30 7.58
C LYS A 113 -3.81 18.85 8.77
N LYS A 114 -3.38 20.11 8.69
CA LYS A 114 -3.21 20.93 9.90
C LYS A 114 -4.58 21.55 10.21
N LYS A 115 -5.39 20.87 11.04
CA LYS A 115 -6.34 21.64 11.84
C LYS A 115 -5.49 22.46 12.80
N ALA A 116 -5.65 23.77 12.76
CA ALA A 116 -5.24 24.65 13.82
C ALA A 116 -5.77 24.07 15.15
N LEU A 117 -4.86 23.78 16.06
CA LEU A 117 -5.10 23.71 17.50
C LEU A 117 -4.37 24.90 18.09
#